data_AF-G3MN89-F1
#
_entry.id   AF-G3MN89-F1
#
_cell.length_a   1.000
_cell.length_b   1.000
_cell.length_c   1.000
_cell.angle_alpha   90.00
_cell.angle_beta   90.00
_cell.angle_gamma   90.00
#
_symmetry.space_group_name_H-M   'P 1'
#
loop_
_entity.id
_entity.type
_entity.pdbx_description
1 polymer ?
#
loop_
_entity_poly.entity_id
_entity_poly.type
_entity_poly.pdbx_seq_one_letter_code
_entity_poly.pdbx_strand_id
1 'polypeptide(L)'
;MATVGLLSVEHMYKYVSPVNPAVYPHLTLVLMGIGLFFMAWFFVYEVTSTKFTRDLFKELIISLVAAVFLGFGILFLLLWVGIYV
;
A
#
# COMPACT_ATOMS: atom_id res chain seq x y z
N MET A 1 27.45 -17.84 -38.49
CA MET A 1 26.11 -17.81 -37.86
C MET A 1 26.23 -17.57 -36.35
N ALA A 2 26.86 -16.46 -35.91
CA ALA A 2 27.13 -16.19 -34.48
C ALA A 2 26.83 -14.73 -34.08
N THR A 3 26.12 -13.96 -34.89
CA THR A 3 25.96 -12.51 -34.74
C THR A 3 24.57 -12.06 -34.27
N VAL A 4 23.66 -12.99 -33.93
CA VAL A 4 22.29 -12.66 -33.50
C VAL A 4 22.17 -12.47 -31.97
N GLY A 5 23.16 -12.89 -31.18
CA GLY A 5 23.09 -12.84 -29.71
C GLY A 5 23.57 -11.52 -29.05
N LEU A 6 24.46 -10.77 -29.70
CA LEU A 6 25.15 -9.62 -29.07
C LEU A 6 24.34 -8.31 -29.10
N LEU A 7 23.44 -8.14 -30.07
CA LEU A 7 22.55 -6.97 -30.13
C LEU A 7 21.48 -6.95 -29.03
N SER A 8 21.26 -8.08 -28.34
CA SER A 8 20.07 -8.31 -27.53
C SER A 8 20.13 -7.65 -26.15
N VAL A 9 21.29 -7.60 -25.50
CA VAL A 9 21.42 -7.10 -24.11
C VAL A 9 22.05 -5.70 -24.04
N GLU A 10 22.94 -5.37 -24.97
CA GLU A 10 23.68 -4.09 -24.96
C GLU A 10 22.78 -2.88 -25.27
N HIS A 11 21.63 -3.11 -25.91
CA HIS A 11 20.60 -2.10 -26.16
C HIS A 11 19.50 -2.04 -25.09
N MET A 12 19.59 -2.85 -24.03
CA MET A 12 18.60 -2.81 -22.95
C MET A 12 18.88 -1.65 -22.00
N TYR A 13 17.85 -0.84 -21.74
CA TYR A 13 17.91 0.19 -20.71
C TYR A 13 18.05 -0.44 -19.33
N LYS A 14 18.88 0.16 -18.47
CA LYS A 14 19.02 -0.27 -17.08
C LYS A 14 17.68 -0.14 -16.38
N TYR A 15 17.24 -1.22 -15.72
CA TYR A 15 16.07 -1.16 -14.86
C TYR A 15 16.37 -0.24 -13.67
N VAL A 16 15.57 0.82 -13.56
CA VAL A 16 15.56 1.69 -12.39
C VAL A 16 14.26 1.40 -11.67
N SER A 17 14.33 1.24 -10.34
CA SER A 17 13.13 1.06 -9.53
C SER A 17 12.14 2.19 -9.81
N PRO A 18 10.86 1.90 -10.07
CA PRO A 18 9.84 2.92 -10.36
C PRO A 18 9.63 3.89 -9.19
N VAL A 19 10.01 3.48 -7.97
CA VAL A 19 9.97 4.31 -6.76
C VAL A 19 11.35 4.34 -6.12
N ASN A 20 11.85 5.55 -5.87
CA ASN A 20 13.15 5.75 -5.22
C ASN A 20 13.11 5.25 -3.76
N PRO A 21 14.06 4.42 -3.31
CA PRO A 21 14.11 3.97 -1.91
C PRO A 21 14.08 5.09 -0.85
N ALA A 22 14.57 6.29 -1.18
CA ALA A 22 14.53 7.44 -0.28
C ALA A 22 13.09 7.88 0.09
N VAL A 23 12.08 7.55 -0.73
CA VAL A 23 10.68 7.94 -0.49
C VAL A 23 9.87 6.87 0.23
N TYR A 24 10.38 5.64 0.42
CA TYR A 24 9.70 4.57 1.16
C TYR A 24 9.27 4.96 2.58
N PRO A 25 10.14 5.55 3.44
CA PRO A 25 9.71 5.93 4.79
C PRO A 25 8.60 6.99 4.77
N HIS A 26 8.68 7.96 3.86
CA HIS A 26 7.67 9.02 3.73
C HIS A 26 6.31 8.46 3.31
N LEU A 27 6.29 7.60 2.29
CA LEU A 27 5.07 6.93 1.81
C LEU A 27 4.47 6.04 2.89
N THR A 28 5.30 5.25 3.58
CA THR A 28 4.87 4.36 4.66
C THR A 28 4.15 5.14 5.75
N LEU A 29 4.76 6.22 6.25
CA LEU A 29 4.17 7.01 7.34
C LEU A 29 2.84 7.66 6.95
N VAL A 30 2.74 8.19 5.73
CA VAL A 30 1.50 8.82 5.24
C VAL A 30 0.39 7.78 5.07
N LEU A 31 0.66 6.69 4.36
CA LEU A 31 -0.31 5.62 4.10
C LEU A 31 -0.75 4.95 5.41
N MET A 32 0.20 4.68 6.32
CA MET A 32 -0.09 4.06 7.62
C MET A 32 -0.84 5.00 8.54
N GLY A 33 -0.45 6.27 8.62
CA GLY A 33 -1.13 7.25 9.47
C GLY A 33 -2.60 7.41 9.09
N ILE A 34 -2.87 7.54 7.78
CA ILE A 34 -4.25 7.65 7.27
C ILE A 34 -5.01 6.32 7.44
N GLY A 35 -4.37 5.18 7.13
CA GLY A 35 -4.99 3.86 7.27
C GLY A 35 -5.39 3.54 8.72
N LEU A 36 -4.51 3.84 9.69
CA LEU A 36 -4.78 3.64 11.12
C LEU A 36 -5.89 4.57 11.62
N PHE A 37 -5.95 5.81 11.11
CA PHE A 37 -7.04 6.73 11.43
C PHE A 37 -8.41 6.18 10.99
N PHE A 38 -8.54 5.72 9.74
CA PHE A 38 -9.80 5.14 9.25
C PHE A 38 -10.15 3.81 9.94
N MET A 39 -9.16 2.99 10.29
CA MET A 39 -9.35 1.78 11.07
C MET A 39 -9.86 2.08 12.49
N ALA A 40 -9.28 3.06 13.18
CA ALA A 40 -9.74 3.50 14.48
C ALA A 40 -11.17 4.06 14.39
N TRP A 41 -11.47 4.86 13.36
CA TRP A 41 -12.81 5.37 13.10
C TRP A 41 -13.83 4.24 12.89
N PHE A 42 -13.46 3.21 12.13
CA PHE A 42 -14.30 2.02 11.92
C PHE A 42 -14.62 1.32 13.25
N PHE A 43 -13.64 1.11 14.12
CA PHE A 43 -13.88 0.50 15.44
C PHE A 43 -14.76 1.37 16.35
N VAL A 44 -14.56 2.68 16.35
CA VAL A 44 -15.43 3.60 17.12
C VAL A 44 -16.86 3.52 16.60
N TYR A 45 -17.05 3.48 15.28
CA TYR A 45 -18.36 3.32 14.67
C TYR A 45 -19.01 1.98 15.05
N GLU A 46 -18.25 0.89 15.00
CA GLU A 46 -18.72 -0.46 15.37
C GLU A 46 -19.17 -0.55 16.84
N VAL A 47 -18.39 0.03 17.76
CA VAL A 47 -18.67 -0.02 19.20
C VAL A 47 -19.81 0.93 19.60
N THR A 48 -20.00 2.03 18.88
CA THR A 48 -21.02 3.05 19.21
C THR A 48 -22.36 2.80 18.52
N SER A 49 -22.37 2.12 17.37
CA SER A 49 -23.60 1.96 16.59
C SER A 49 -24.51 0.87 17.16
N THR A 50 -25.74 1.25 17.48
CA THR A 50 -26.77 0.34 18.00
C THR A 50 -27.56 -0.31 16.85
N LYS A 51 -28.22 -1.45 17.12
CA LYS A 51 -28.88 -2.32 16.13
C LYS A 51 -29.85 -1.62 15.15
N PHE A 52 -30.35 -0.43 15.49
CA PHE A 52 -31.32 0.34 14.69
C PHE A 52 -30.70 1.44 13.80
N THR A 53 -29.41 1.76 13.98
CA THR A 53 -28.70 2.81 13.22
C THR A 53 -27.53 2.26 12.40
N ARG A 54 -27.40 0.93 12.30
CA ARG A 54 -26.31 0.29 11.55
C ARG A 54 -26.62 0.31 10.06
N ASP A 55 -25.75 0.97 9.32
CA ASP A 55 -25.74 0.97 7.87
C ASP A 55 -24.50 0.22 7.37
N LEU A 56 -24.75 -0.99 6.87
CA LEU A 56 -23.71 -1.91 6.40
C LEU A 56 -22.91 -1.32 5.23
N PHE A 57 -23.54 -0.46 4.41
CA PHE A 57 -22.87 0.16 3.27
C PHE A 57 -21.80 1.15 3.71
N LYS A 58 -22.10 1.93 4.77
CA LYS A 58 -21.15 2.86 5.37
C LYS A 58 -19.99 2.14 6.05
N GLU A 59 -20.29 1.06 6.78
CA GLU A 59 -19.28 0.20 7.41
C GLU A 59 -18.32 -0.40 6.36
N LEU A 60 -18.87 -0.91 5.26
CA LEU A 60 -18.10 -1.51 4.19
C LEU A 60 -17.20 -0.49 3.48
N ILE A 61 -17.69 0.72 3.22
CA ILE A 61 -16.86 1.76 2.58
C ILE A 61 -15.70 2.17 3.48
N ILE A 62 -15.96 2.43 4.76
CA ILE A 62 -14.91 2.88 5.70
C ILE A 62 -13.86 1.78 5.90
N SER A 63 -14.29 0.54 6.08
CA SER A 63 -13.38 -0.61 6.23
C SER A 63 -12.59 -0.91 4.96
N LEU A 64 -13.19 -0.77 3.77
CA LEU A 64 -12.51 -0.95 2.49
C LEU A 64 -11.43 0.12 2.29
N VAL A 65 -11.76 1.39 2.55
CA VAL A 65 -10.78 2.49 2.49
C VAL A 65 -9.64 2.22 3.46
N ALA A 66 -9.94 1.87 4.72
CA ALA A 66 -8.91 1.53 5.71
C ALA A 66 -8.01 0.37 5.24
N ALA A 67 -8.61 -0.71 4.73
CA ALA A 67 -7.88 -1.90 4.27
C ALA A 67 -6.94 -1.60 3.10
N VAL A 68 -7.36 -0.77 2.14
CA VAL A 68 -6.52 -0.34 1.02
C VAL A 68 -5.31 0.45 1.52
N PHE A 69 -5.53 1.47 2.36
CA PHE A 69 -4.46 2.32 2.86
C PHE A 69 -3.49 1.56 3.78
N LEU A 70 -4.00 0.70 4.67
CA LEU A 70 -3.18 -0.16 5.52
C LEU A 70 -2.41 -1.21 4.70
N GLY A 71 -3.05 -1.82 3.70
CA GLY A 71 -2.41 -2.81 2.83
C GLY A 71 -1.22 -2.23 2.08
N PHE A 72 -1.40 -1.10 1.38
CA PHE A 72 -0.30 -0.40 0.72
C PHE A 72 0.74 0.11 1.73
N GLY A 73 0.31 0.62 2.89
CA GLY A 73 1.22 1.07 3.95
C GLY A 73 2.15 -0.04 4.45
N ILE A 74 1.62 -1.25 4.65
CA ILE A 74 2.40 -2.41 5.10
C ILE A 74 3.40 -2.86 4.01
N LEU A 75 3.01 -2.83 2.73
CA LEU A 75 3.94 -3.14 1.63
C LEU A 75 5.16 -2.20 1.64
N PHE A 76 4.93 -0.89 1.78
CA PHE A 76 6.04 0.07 1.86
C PHE A 76 6.84 -0.06 3.16
N LEU A 77 6.20 -0.46 4.27
CA LEU A 77 6.89 -0.73 5.53
C LEU A 77 7.85 -1.93 5.41
N LEU A 78 7.42 -3.01 4.76
CA LEU A 78 8.27 -4.18 4.50
C LEU A 78 9.46 -3.81 3.62
N LEU A 79 9.21 -3.06 2.53
CA LEU A 79 10.27 -2.53 1.67
C LEU A 79 11.24 -1.63 2.43
N TRP A 80 10.75 -0.82 3.37
CA TRP A 80 11.58 0.05 4.20
C TRP A 80 12.45 -0.72 5.20
N VAL A 81 11.94 -1.78 5.81
CA VAL A 81 12.71 -2.69 6.69
C VAL A 81 13.76 -3.50 5.91
N GLY A 82 13.65 -3.53 4.57
CA GLY A 82 14.55 -4.26 3.68
C GLY A 82 14.06 -5.66 3.32
N ILE A 83 12.78 -5.95 3.58
CA ILE A 83 12.10 -7.17 3.14
C ILE A 83 11.47 -6.87 1.78
N TYR A 84 12.13 -7.33 0.72
CA TYR A 84 11.63 -7.22 -0.65
C TYR A 84 10.66 -8.37 -0.94
N VAL A 85 9.38 -8.03 -1.06
CA VAL A 85 8.27 -8.92 -1.45
C VAL A 85 8.08 -8.93 -2.96
#